data_AF-A0A8J8IX42-F1
#
_entry.id   AF-A0A8J8IX42-F1
#
_cell.length_a   1.000
_cell.length_b   1.000
_cell.length_c   1.000
_cell.angle_alpha   90.00
_cell.angle_beta   90.00
_cell.angle_gamma   90.00
#
_symmetry.space_group_name_H-M   'P 1'
#
loop_
_entity.id
_entity.type
_entity.pdbx_description
1 polymer ?
#
loop_
_entity_poly.entity_id
_entity_poly.type
_entity_poly.pdbx_seq_one_letter_code
_entity_poly.pdbx_strand_id
1 'polypeptide(L)'
;MIGSLDQKEAVRLLSQNMLGVDLDNPFENVKKVLCIQPHPDDCELAIGGILVKLFLEGKEIVYLTLTDGAMGTRDLSISPKELAEIRKKEQEKAAKVIGVKKLIWFNYKDTELPYSLEVRNRIISVIREEKPDIVLAPDPWLPYEAHPDHKNAGLLALEAVFFAPFPYINKDDLEKGLTPHEVPLVGLYYTARPNYIEDVTDVFDIKLKALREHRSQFESNWHQWELFIRAVGMFYGKKIGVMYGEGIKILPKLLLHVTPFAEVI
;
A
#
# COMPACT_ATOMS: atom_id res chain seq x y z
N MET A 1 26.63 13.97 31.03
CA MET A 1 26.22 14.57 29.74
C MET A 1 25.93 13.43 28.78
N ILE A 2 24.66 13.04 28.66
CA ILE A 2 24.24 12.17 27.55
C ILE A 2 24.34 13.07 26.33
N GLY A 3 25.35 12.85 25.48
CA GLY A 3 25.45 13.57 24.21
C GLY A 3 24.14 13.42 23.46
N SER A 4 23.66 14.49 22.83
CA SER A 4 22.40 14.49 22.11
C SER A 4 22.48 13.48 20.96
N LEU A 5 22.11 12.23 21.22
CA LEU A 5 21.73 11.31 20.18
C LEU A 5 20.60 11.98 19.42
N ASP A 6 20.80 12.14 18.11
CA ASP A 6 19.73 12.52 17.20
C ASP A 6 18.54 11.59 17.48
N GLN A 7 17.36 12.16 17.73
CA GLN A 7 16.18 11.39 18.08
C GLN A 7 15.84 10.37 16.98
N LYS A 8 16.16 10.69 15.72
CA LYS A 8 16.03 9.75 14.58
C LYS A 8 16.94 8.55 14.73
N GLU A 9 18.20 8.78 15.10
CA GLU A 9 19.17 7.72 15.33
C GLU A 9 18.76 6.83 16.51
N ALA A 10 18.18 7.41 17.56
CA ALA A 10 17.65 6.64 18.68
C ALA A 10 16.50 5.71 18.25
N VAL A 11 15.55 6.18 17.42
CA VAL A 11 14.46 5.35 16.92
C VAL A 11 14.96 4.28 15.94
N ARG A 12 15.95 4.60 15.10
CA ARG A 12 16.62 3.63 14.23
C ARG A 12 17.27 2.51 15.03
N LEU A 13 18.11 2.85 16.01
CA LEU A 13 18.75 1.88 16.89
C LEU A 13 17.73 1.06 17.70
N LEU A 14 16.63 1.68 18.14
CA LEU A 14 15.54 0.96 18.80
C LEU A 14 14.90 -0.07 17.85
N SER A 15 14.60 0.33 16.61
CA SER A 15 14.00 -0.54 15.60
C SER A 15 14.91 -1.70 15.22
N GLN A 16 16.20 -1.43 15.00
CA GLN A 16 17.19 -2.45 14.65
C GLN A 16 17.43 -3.42 15.81
N ASN A 17 17.67 -2.92 17.03
CA ASN A 17 18.05 -3.77 18.16
C ASN A 17 16.88 -4.52 18.80
N MET A 18 15.68 -3.93 18.81
CA MET A 18 14.52 -4.53 19.47
C MET A 18 13.62 -5.29 18.49
N LEU A 19 13.51 -4.83 17.25
CA LEU A 19 12.57 -5.39 16.26
C LEU A 19 13.29 -6.14 15.14
N GLY A 20 14.62 -6.01 15.03
CA GLY A 20 15.39 -6.65 13.96
C GLY A 20 15.09 -6.06 12.58
N VAL A 21 14.64 -4.80 12.53
CA VAL A 21 14.21 -4.14 11.30
C VAL A 21 15.19 -3.03 10.91
N ASP A 22 15.64 -3.05 9.66
CA ASP A 22 16.37 -1.95 9.03
C ASP A 22 15.38 -1.02 8.31
N LEU A 23 15.31 0.24 8.76
CA LEU A 23 14.45 1.26 8.16
C LEU A 23 15.06 1.90 6.92
N ASP A 24 16.38 1.79 6.74
CA ASP A 24 17.07 2.31 5.56
C ASP A 24 16.96 1.32 4.39
N ASN A 25 16.85 0.01 4.68
CA ASN A 25 16.65 -1.06 3.69
C ASN A 25 15.42 -1.94 4.03
N PRO A 26 14.20 -1.36 4.09
CA PRO A 26 13.01 -2.03 4.62
C PRO A 26 12.55 -3.25 3.82
N PHE A 27 13.04 -3.41 2.60
CA PHE A 27 12.68 -4.51 1.69
C PHE A 27 13.76 -5.58 1.56
N GLU A 28 14.94 -5.44 2.18
CA GLU A 28 16.08 -6.35 1.96
C GLU A 28 15.74 -7.81 2.27
N ASN A 29 15.05 -8.06 3.39
CA ASN A 29 14.68 -9.40 3.87
C ASN A 29 13.22 -9.78 3.56
N VAL A 30 12.51 -8.95 2.81
CA VAL A 30 11.11 -9.18 2.43
C VAL A 30 11.05 -10.20 1.30
N LYS A 31 10.23 -11.24 1.47
CA LYS A 31 9.93 -12.23 0.42
C LYS A 31 8.53 -12.05 -0.14
N LYS A 32 7.56 -11.69 0.70
CA LYS A 32 6.17 -11.47 0.30
C LYS A 32 5.63 -10.13 0.78
N VAL A 33 5.02 -9.39 -0.14
CA VAL A 33 4.41 -8.08 0.05
C VAL A 33 2.90 -8.20 -0.15
N LEU A 34 2.12 -7.71 0.82
CA LEU A 34 0.68 -7.51 0.65
C LEU A 34 0.39 -6.02 0.44
N CYS A 35 -0.06 -5.66 -0.75
CA CYS A 35 -0.49 -4.29 -1.07
C CYS A 35 -2.01 -4.20 -0.96
N ILE A 36 -2.50 -3.38 -0.05
CA ILE A 36 -3.92 -3.11 0.13
C ILE A 36 -4.24 -1.83 -0.62
N GLN A 37 -5.19 -1.89 -1.55
CA GLN A 37 -5.67 -0.74 -2.31
C GLN A 37 -7.17 -0.50 -2.10
N PRO A 38 -7.59 0.76 -1.85
CA PRO A 38 -9.00 1.13 -1.81
C PRO A 38 -9.70 0.76 -3.12
N HIS A 39 -9.15 1.21 -4.25
CA HIS A 39 -9.71 1.04 -5.59
C HIS A 39 -8.75 0.27 -6.50
N PRO A 40 -9.25 -0.30 -7.61
CA PRO A 40 -8.38 -0.64 -8.73
C PRO A 40 -7.55 0.59 -9.12
N ASP A 41 -6.28 0.44 -9.49
CA ASP A 41 -5.31 1.49 -9.89
C ASP A 41 -4.44 2.17 -8.81
N ASP A 42 -4.87 2.17 -7.55
CA ASP A 42 -4.17 2.94 -6.50
C ASP A 42 -2.70 2.51 -6.29
N CYS A 43 -2.44 1.20 -6.26
CA CYS A 43 -1.07 0.71 -6.06
C CYS A 43 -0.17 1.07 -7.25
N GLU A 44 -0.68 0.97 -8.49
CA GLU A 44 0.08 1.42 -9.66
C GLU A 44 0.37 2.92 -9.60
N LEU A 45 -0.61 3.73 -9.17
CA LEU A 45 -0.51 5.18 -9.14
C LEU A 45 0.47 5.65 -8.07
N ALA A 46 0.38 5.08 -6.87
CA ALA A 46 1.18 5.49 -5.73
C ALA A 46 2.63 4.96 -5.80
N ILE A 47 2.77 3.65 -6.04
CA ILE A 47 4.02 2.91 -5.78
C ILE A 47 4.35 1.88 -6.88
N GLY A 48 3.80 2.05 -8.09
CA GLY A 48 4.01 1.11 -9.19
C GLY A 48 5.49 0.88 -9.55
N GLY A 49 6.35 1.89 -9.39
CA GLY A 49 7.78 1.76 -9.65
C GLY A 49 8.47 0.85 -8.62
N ILE A 50 8.21 1.09 -7.33
CA ILE A 50 8.67 0.25 -6.22
C ILE A 50 8.23 -1.19 -6.46
N LEU A 51 6.95 -1.41 -6.79
CA LEU A 51 6.43 -2.76 -7.00
C LEU A 51 7.10 -3.48 -8.17
N VAL A 52 7.41 -2.79 -9.27
CA VAL A 52 8.21 -3.37 -10.36
C VAL A 52 9.60 -3.77 -9.88
N LYS A 53 10.29 -2.94 -9.09
CA LYS A 53 11.61 -3.29 -8.54
C LYS A 53 11.54 -4.50 -7.61
N LEU A 54 10.57 -4.53 -6.70
CA LEU A 54 10.36 -5.65 -5.80
C LEU A 54 10.11 -6.96 -6.57
N PHE A 55 9.32 -6.91 -7.65
CA PHE A 55 9.11 -8.04 -8.54
C PHE A 55 10.41 -8.50 -9.22
N LEU A 56 11.20 -7.57 -9.77
CA LEU A 56 12.49 -7.88 -10.41
C LEU A 56 13.51 -8.47 -9.44
N GLU A 57 13.41 -8.13 -8.15
CA GLU A 57 14.18 -8.71 -7.05
C GLU A 57 13.64 -10.08 -6.58
N GLY A 58 12.60 -10.61 -7.23
CA GLY A 58 12.04 -11.93 -6.97
C GLY A 58 11.04 -11.99 -5.80
N LYS A 59 10.55 -10.83 -5.33
CA LYS A 59 9.56 -10.78 -4.24
C LYS A 59 8.17 -11.11 -4.76
N GLU A 60 7.39 -11.82 -3.96
CA GLU A 60 6.00 -12.14 -4.26
C GLU A 60 5.09 -10.97 -3.86
N ILE A 61 4.35 -10.43 -4.83
CA ILE A 61 3.45 -9.30 -4.61
C ILE A 61 2.00 -9.80 -4.68
N VAL A 62 1.24 -9.55 -3.63
CA VAL A 62 -0.18 -9.85 -3.54
C VAL A 62 -0.94 -8.54 -3.39
N TYR A 63 -1.98 -8.37 -4.19
CA TYR A 63 -2.89 -7.23 -4.07
C TYR A 63 -4.17 -7.65 -3.37
N LEU A 64 -4.62 -6.83 -2.44
CA LEU A 64 -5.95 -6.85 -1.84
C LEU A 64 -6.68 -5.57 -2.24
N THR A 65 -7.65 -5.69 -3.13
CA THR A 65 -8.50 -4.56 -3.55
C THR A 65 -9.81 -4.58 -2.76
N LEU A 66 -10.07 -3.50 -2.03
CA LEU A 66 -11.18 -3.43 -1.09
C LEU A 66 -12.51 -3.16 -1.79
N THR A 67 -12.53 -2.21 -2.73
CA THR A 67 -13.74 -1.82 -3.46
C THR A 67 -13.73 -2.23 -4.92
N ASP A 68 -14.89 -2.16 -5.57
CA ASP A 68 -15.09 -2.55 -6.97
C ASP A 68 -14.79 -1.43 -7.99
N GLY A 69 -14.56 -0.20 -7.53
CA GLY A 69 -14.30 0.96 -8.39
C GLY A 69 -15.52 1.41 -9.22
N ALA A 70 -16.73 0.98 -8.86
CA ALA A 70 -17.96 1.17 -9.65
C ALA A 70 -18.41 2.62 -9.83
N MET A 71 -17.87 3.59 -9.08
CA MET A 71 -18.28 5.01 -9.14
C MET A 71 -17.31 5.89 -9.93
N GLY A 72 -16.21 5.32 -10.45
CA GLY A 72 -15.18 6.00 -11.22
C GLY A 72 -15.59 6.41 -12.65
N THR A 73 -16.82 6.88 -12.88
CA THR A 73 -17.26 7.39 -14.19
C THR A 73 -18.18 8.60 -14.08
N ARG A 74 -18.11 9.48 -15.07
CA ARG A 74 -19.08 10.56 -15.30
C ARG A 74 -20.01 10.27 -16.47
N ASP A 75 -19.79 9.17 -17.17
CA ASP A 75 -20.60 8.72 -18.30
C ASP A 75 -21.85 7.98 -17.80
N LEU A 76 -23.02 8.61 -17.98
CA LEU A 76 -24.31 8.05 -17.58
C LEU A 76 -24.74 6.82 -18.41
N SER A 77 -24.07 6.55 -19.53
CA SER A 77 -24.35 5.36 -20.35
C SER A 77 -23.72 4.08 -19.79
N ILE A 78 -22.74 4.20 -18.90
CA ILE A 78 -22.07 3.07 -18.27
C ILE A 78 -22.67 2.83 -16.90
N SER A 79 -23.24 1.64 -16.68
CA SER A 79 -23.76 1.30 -15.36
C SER A 79 -22.62 1.04 -14.34
N PRO A 80 -22.82 1.30 -13.04
CA PRO A 80 -21.80 1.00 -12.03
C PRO A 80 -21.31 -0.45 -12.04
N LYS A 81 -22.24 -1.40 -12.29
CA LYS A 81 -21.91 -2.82 -12.41
C LYS A 81 -21.02 -3.11 -13.62
N GLU A 82 -21.32 -2.49 -14.76
CA GLU A 82 -20.50 -2.62 -15.96
C GLU A 82 -19.10 -2.04 -15.75
N LEU A 83 -19.01 -0.87 -15.12
CA LEU A 83 -17.73 -0.26 -14.80
C LEU A 83 -16.87 -1.13 -13.87
N ALA A 84 -17.45 -1.72 -12.82
CA ALA A 84 -16.74 -2.64 -11.94
C ALA A 84 -16.11 -3.81 -12.69
N GLU A 85 -16.84 -4.43 -13.62
CA GLU A 85 -16.33 -5.53 -14.45
C GLU A 85 -15.24 -5.08 -15.43
N ILE A 86 -15.33 -3.85 -15.95
CA ILE A 86 -14.27 -3.24 -16.76
C ILE A 86 -13.01 -3.07 -15.89
N ARG A 87 -13.13 -2.37 -14.75
CA ARG A 87 -11.98 -2.05 -13.88
C ARG A 87 -11.31 -3.30 -13.31
N LYS A 88 -12.05 -4.37 -13.05
CA LYS A 88 -11.47 -5.66 -12.67
C LYS A 88 -10.54 -6.23 -13.74
N LYS A 89 -10.97 -6.20 -15.02
CA LYS A 89 -10.14 -6.65 -16.16
C LYS A 89 -8.96 -5.72 -16.41
N GLU A 90 -9.12 -4.42 -16.18
CA GLU A 90 -8.04 -3.44 -16.26
C GLU A 90 -6.98 -3.72 -15.19
N GLN A 91 -7.40 -3.94 -13.93
CA GLN A 91 -6.48 -4.32 -12.86
C GLN A 91 -5.76 -5.63 -13.15
N GLU A 92 -6.43 -6.64 -13.71
CA GLU A 92 -5.77 -7.89 -14.10
C GLU A 92 -4.69 -7.69 -15.17
N LYS A 93 -4.83 -6.70 -16.06
CA LYS A 93 -3.80 -6.34 -17.05
C LYS A 93 -2.68 -5.54 -16.40
N ALA A 94 -3.00 -4.53 -15.60
CA ALA A 94 -2.02 -3.71 -14.87
C ALA A 94 -1.15 -4.59 -13.96
N ALA A 95 -1.78 -5.49 -13.20
CA ALA A 95 -1.13 -6.46 -12.33
C ALA A 95 -0.08 -7.32 -13.08
N LYS A 96 -0.38 -7.75 -14.31
CA LYS A 96 0.57 -8.50 -15.15
C LYS A 96 1.76 -7.67 -15.60
N VAL A 97 1.57 -6.36 -15.82
CA VAL A 97 2.66 -5.44 -16.18
C VAL A 97 3.61 -5.25 -15.01
N ILE A 98 3.08 -5.10 -13.79
CA ILE A 98 3.87 -4.91 -12.56
C ILE A 98 4.55 -6.22 -12.11
N GLY A 99 3.93 -7.37 -12.34
CA GLY A 99 4.40 -8.67 -11.84
C GLY A 99 3.68 -9.14 -10.57
N VAL A 100 2.47 -8.65 -10.32
CA VAL A 100 1.63 -9.08 -9.19
C VAL A 100 1.22 -10.54 -9.35
N LYS A 101 1.46 -11.34 -8.30
CA LYS A 101 1.25 -12.78 -8.29
C LYS A 101 -0.23 -13.16 -8.12
N LYS A 102 -0.94 -12.44 -7.25
CA LYS A 102 -2.31 -12.75 -6.84
C LYS A 102 -3.11 -11.48 -6.62
N LEU A 103 -4.36 -11.48 -7.08
CA LEU A 103 -5.35 -10.44 -6.84
C LEU A 103 -6.47 -11.00 -5.96
N ILE A 104 -6.71 -10.35 -4.82
CA ILE A 104 -7.78 -10.66 -3.88
C ILE A 104 -8.78 -9.50 -3.93
N TRP A 105 -10.07 -9.82 -4.07
CA TRP A 105 -11.14 -8.84 -4.22
C TRP A 105 -12.14 -8.96 -3.09
N PHE A 106 -12.36 -7.88 -2.34
CA PHE A 106 -13.43 -7.85 -1.35
C PHE A 106 -14.79 -7.45 -1.91
N ASN A 107 -14.80 -6.72 -3.03
CA ASN A 107 -15.98 -6.27 -3.76
C ASN A 107 -16.96 -5.45 -2.90
N TYR A 108 -16.44 -4.65 -1.95
CA TYR A 108 -17.27 -3.58 -1.39
C TYR A 108 -17.57 -2.58 -2.49
N LYS A 109 -18.75 -1.96 -2.43
CA LYS A 109 -19.11 -0.96 -3.42
C LYS A 109 -18.24 0.28 -3.22
N ASP A 110 -17.66 0.79 -4.30
CA ASP A 110 -16.91 2.05 -4.32
C ASP A 110 -17.73 3.18 -3.67
N THR A 111 -17.05 4.01 -2.88
CA THR A 111 -17.56 5.07 -1.99
C THR A 111 -18.30 4.59 -0.74
N GLU A 112 -18.49 3.27 -0.60
CA GLU A 112 -19.26 2.65 0.49
C GLU A 112 -18.41 1.66 1.31
N LEU A 113 -17.07 1.79 1.32
CA LEU A 113 -16.20 0.90 2.11
C LEU A 113 -16.49 1.06 3.61
N PRO A 114 -17.03 0.03 4.29
CA PRO A 114 -17.36 0.17 5.70
C PRO A 114 -16.08 0.22 6.55
N TYR A 115 -16.00 1.18 7.47
CA TYR A 115 -15.07 1.09 8.58
C TYR A 115 -15.69 0.21 9.67
N SER A 116 -15.45 -1.11 9.59
CA SER A 116 -16.13 -2.09 10.45
C SER A 116 -15.22 -3.22 10.90
N LEU A 117 -15.64 -3.87 12.00
CA LEU A 117 -15.02 -5.10 12.50
C LEU A 117 -15.00 -6.22 11.45
N GLU A 118 -16.05 -6.30 10.62
CA GLU A 118 -16.19 -7.31 9.58
C GLU A 118 -15.10 -7.14 8.51
N VAL A 119 -14.88 -5.91 8.03
CA VAL A 119 -13.82 -5.64 7.06
C VAL A 119 -12.44 -5.91 7.66
N ARG A 120 -12.19 -5.42 8.88
CA ARG A 120 -10.93 -5.67 9.60
C ARG A 120 -10.62 -7.16 9.74
N ASN A 121 -11.61 -7.95 10.15
CA ASN A 121 -11.45 -9.40 10.31
C ASN A 121 -11.19 -10.10 8.97
N ARG A 122 -11.82 -9.66 7.87
CA ARG A 122 -11.50 -10.18 6.53
C ARG A 122 -10.05 -9.87 6.14
N ILE A 123 -9.54 -8.68 6.42
CA ILE A 123 -8.12 -8.35 6.17
C ILE A 123 -7.20 -9.21 7.05
N ILE A 124 -7.56 -9.44 8.33
CA ILE A 124 -6.83 -10.36 9.22
C ILE A 124 -6.74 -11.76 8.61
N SER A 125 -7.85 -12.31 8.09
CA SER A 125 -7.83 -13.61 7.42
C SER A 125 -6.86 -13.63 6.24
N VAL A 126 -6.85 -12.57 5.41
CA VAL A 126 -5.89 -12.45 4.28
C VAL A 126 -4.44 -12.41 4.79
N ILE A 127 -4.14 -11.63 5.84
CA ILE A 127 -2.79 -11.57 6.42
C ILE A 127 -2.35 -12.96 6.94
N ARG A 128 -3.24 -13.70 7.61
CA ARG A 128 -2.94 -15.04 8.15
C ARG A 128 -2.80 -16.11 7.07
N GLU A 129 -3.54 -15.98 5.97
CA GLU A 129 -3.45 -16.87 4.81
C GLU A 129 -2.17 -16.60 4.00
N GLU A 130 -1.92 -15.34 3.66
CA GLU A 130 -0.79 -14.96 2.80
C GLU A 130 0.54 -14.94 3.53
N LYS A 131 0.54 -14.67 4.84
CA LYS A 131 1.73 -14.52 5.68
C LYS A 131 2.76 -13.52 5.10
N PRO A 132 2.37 -12.26 4.82
CA PRO A 132 3.28 -11.27 4.24
C PRO A 132 4.35 -10.82 5.25
N ASP A 133 5.53 -10.47 4.75
CA ASP A 133 6.60 -9.87 5.56
C ASP A 133 6.41 -8.35 5.74
N ILE A 134 5.65 -7.73 4.83
CA ILE A 134 5.28 -6.31 4.89
C ILE A 134 3.88 -6.09 4.30
N VAL A 135 3.12 -5.19 4.92
CA VAL A 135 1.85 -4.69 4.39
C VAL A 135 2.03 -3.25 3.90
N LEU A 136 1.63 -2.98 2.66
CA LEU A 136 1.60 -1.64 2.08
C LEU A 136 0.15 -1.15 1.97
N ALA A 137 -0.17 0.05 2.44
CA ALA A 137 -1.53 0.61 2.44
C ALA A 137 -1.50 2.14 2.26
N PRO A 138 -2.61 2.80 1.92
CA PRO A 138 -2.66 4.26 1.92
C PRO A 138 -2.43 4.82 3.32
N ASP A 139 -1.78 5.98 3.41
CA ASP A 139 -1.63 6.74 4.64
C ASP A 139 -2.98 7.38 5.03
N PRO A 140 -3.65 6.90 6.11
CA PRO A 140 -4.94 7.45 6.51
C PRO A 140 -4.84 8.86 7.10
N TRP A 141 -3.63 9.36 7.35
CA TRP A 141 -3.36 10.69 7.89
C TRP A 141 -2.86 11.69 6.85
N LEU A 142 -2.94 11.35 5.55
CA LEU A 142 -2.66 12.29 4.47
C LEU A 142 -3.52 13.57 4.64
N PRO A 143 -2.91 14.76 4.79
CA PRO A 143 -3.67 15.98 4.94
C PRO A 143 -4.58 16.23 3.74
N TYR A 144 -5.81 16.66 4.01
CA TYR A 144 -6.84 16.95 3.01
C TYR A 144 -7.39 15.75 2.25
N GLU A 145 -7.07 14.51 2.63
CA GLU A 145 -7.70 13.32 2.05
C GLU A 145 -9.22 13.30 2.34
N ALA A 146 -9.99 13.52 1.28
CA ALA A 146 -11.43 13.65 1.32
C ALA A 146 -12.14 12.31 1.07
N HIS A 147 -11.49 11.36 0.42
CA HIS A 147 -12.08 10.08 0.07
C HIS A 147 -12.19 9.16 1.30
N PRO A 148 -13.40 8.75 1.71
CA PRO A 148 -13.56 7.89 2.89
C PRO A 148 -12.92 6.51 2.68
N ASP A 149 -13.03 5.93 1.48
CA ASP A 149 -12.41 4.62 1.20
C ASP A 149 -10.90 4.61 1.42
N HIS A 150 -10.18 5.67 1.05
CA HIS A 150 -8.73 5.78 1.29
C HIS A 150 -8.40 5.76 2.78
N LYS A 151 -9.11 6.59 3.57
CA LYS A 151 -8.93 6.66 5.03
C LYS A 151 -9.29 5.34 5.71
N ASN A 152 -10.44 4.77 5.34
CA ASN A 152 -10.91 3.51 5.91
C ASN A 152 -9.95 2.37 5.57
N ALA A 153 -9.47 2.28 4.32
CA ALA A 153 -8.50 1.28 3.90
C ALA A 153 -7.20 1.34 4.73
N GLY A 154 -6.63 2.54 4.88
CA GLY A 154 -5.42 2.75 5.68
C GLY A 154 -5.60 2.37 7.16
N LEU A 155 -6.69 2.85 7.78
CA LEU A 155 -6.99 2.52 9.19
C LEU A 155 -7.23 1.02 9.40
N LEU A 156 -8.05 0.39 8.55
CA LEU A 156 -8.36 -1.04 8.64
C LEU A 156 -7.11 -1.91 8.39
N ALA A 157 -6.23 -1.50 7.47
CA ALA A 157 -4.96 -2.18 7.22
C ALA A 157 -4.06 -2.17 8.47
N LEU A 158 -3.89 -1.01 9.09
CA LEU A 158 -3.09 -0.85 10.31
C LEU A 158 -3.64 -1.65 11.47
N GLU A 159 -4.95 -1.60 11.69
CA GLU A 159 -5.61 -2.41 12.71
C GLU A 159 -5.46 -3.90 12.42
N ALA A 160 -5.66 -4.33 11.18
CA ALA A 160 -5.52 -5.73 10.81
C ALA A 160 -4.09 -6.24 11.02
N VAL A 161 -3.07 -5.47 10.65
CA VAL A 161 -1.65 -5.77 10.95
C VAL A 161 -1.42 -5.88 12.45
N PHE A 162 -1.94 -4.92 13.22
CA PHE A 162 -1.77 -4.93 14.67
C PHE A 162 -2.41 -6.18 15.29
N PHE A 163 -3.60 -6.58 14.82
CA PHE A 163 -4.43 -7.62 15.42
C PHE A 163 -4.26 -9.04 14.85
N ALA A 164 -3.66 -9.21 13.66
CA ALA A 164 -3.38 -10.50 13.04
C ALA A 164 -2.66 -11.55 13.93
N PRO A 165 -1.71 -11.18 14.82
CA PRO A 165 -0.98 -12.15 15.64
C PRO A 165 -1.74 -12.61 16.88
N PHE A 166 -2.93 -12.05 17.17
CA PHE A 166 -3.70 -12.43 18.35
C PHE A 166 -4.69 -13.58 18.06
N PRO A 167 -4.50 -14.78 18.61
CA PRO A 167 -5.27 -15.97 18.22
C PRO A 167 -6.77 -15.90 18.55
N TYR A 168 -7.16 -15.11 19.55
CA TYR A 168 -8.57 -14.97 19.94
C TYR A 168 -9.30 -13.86 19.16
N ILE A 169 -8.60 -13.09 18.33
CA ILE A 169 -9.23 -12.16 17.39
C ILE A 169 -9.54 -12.93 16.11
N ASN A 170 -10.79 -12.79 15.65
CA ASN A 170 -11.31 -13.52 14.49
C ASN A 170 -11.10 -15.04 14.63
N LYS A 171 -11.59 -15.61 15.74
CA LYS A 171 -11.31 -16.99 16.16
C LYS A 171 -11.66 -18.04 15.10
N ASP A 172 -12.68 -17.78 14.28
CA ASP A 172 -13.11 -18.64 13.17
C ASP A 172 -11.98 -18.94 12.16
N ASP A 173 -10.94 -18.09 12.09
CA ASP A 173 -9.74 -18.35 11.30
C ASP A 173 -9.01 -19.62 11.77
N LEU A 174 -8.93 -19.86 13.08
CA LEU A 174 -8.28 -21.06 13.61
C LEU A 174 -9.02 -22.33 13.18
N GLU A 175 -10.35 -22.28 13.12
CA GLU A 175 -11.18 -23.39 12.65
C GLU A 175 -10.98 -23.66 11.15
N LYS A 176 -10.61 -22.63 10.38
CA LYS A 176 -10.24 -22.71 8.96
C LYS A 176 -8.76 -23.08 8.74
N GLY A 177 -7.99 -23.32 9.80
CA GLY A 177 -6.56 -23.63 9.73
C GLY A 177 -5.64 -22.42 9.50
N LEU A 178 -6.18 -21.20 9.58
CA LEU A 178 -5.41 -19.96 9.47
C LEU A 178 -4.79 -19.63 10.82
N THR A 179 -3.47 -19.73 10.90
CA THR A 179 -2.71 -19.44 12.13
C THR A 179 -2.41 -17.95 12.26
N PRO A 180 -2.27 -17.41 13.49
CA PRO A 180 -1.81 -16.04 13.69
C PRO A 180 -0.50 -15.77 12.95
N HIS A 181 -0.34 -14.54 12.48
CA HIS A 181 0.84 -14.10 11.73
C HIS A 181 1.25 -12.71 12.20
N GLU A 182 2.55 -12.54 12.44
CA GLU A 182 3.16 -11.26 12.84
C GLU A 182 3.73 -10.59 11.59
N VAL A 183 3.22 -9.41 11.26
CA VAL A 183 3.80 -8.57 10.19
C VAL A 183 4.74 -7.56 10.86
N PRO A 184 6.06 -7.61 10.61
CA PRO A 184 7.03 -6.74 11.29
C PRO A 184 6.95 -5.27 10.85
N LEU A 185 6.61 -5.03 9.58
CA LEU A 185 6.63 -3.71 8.96
C LEU A 185 5.30 -3.35 8.29
N VAL A 186 4.97 -2.06 8.34
CA VAL A 186 3.98 -1.45 7.46
C VAL A 186 4.64 -0.34 6.66
N GLY A 187 4.28 -0.22 5.38
CA GLY A 187 4.59 0.94 4.55
C GLY A 187 3.32 1.69 4.15
N LEU A 188 3.26 2.99 4.45
CA LEU A 188 2.14 3.84 4.04
C LEU A 188 2.50 4.63 2.79
N TYR A 189 1.83 4.33 1.67
CA TYR A 189 1.92 5.10 0.45
C TYR A 189 0.88 6.23 0.42
N TYR A 190 0.92 7.11 -0.58
CA TYR A 190 0.17 8.38 -0.55
C TYR A 190 0.42 9.18 0.74
N THR A 191 1.67 9.25 1.19
CA THR A 191 2.03 9.93 2.43
C THR A 191 2.61 11.31 2.17
N ALA A 192 2.29 12.28 3.04
CA ALA A 192 2.98 13.57 3.07
C ALA A 192 4.30 13.54 3.87
N ARG A 193 4.59 12.44 4.57
CA ARG A 193 5.73 12.30 5.50
C ARG A 193 6.59 11.07 5.20
N PRO A 194 7.01 10.82 3.94
CA PRO A 194 7.81 9.65 3.64
C PRO A 194 9.14 9.69 4.40
N ASN A 195 9.58 8.52 4.86
CA ASN A 195 10.89 8.32 5.47
C ASN A 195 11.74 7.30 4.70
N TYR A 196 11.14 6.69 3.68
CA TYR A 196 11.81 5.91 2.66
C TYR A 196 11.42 6.46 1.28
N ILE A 197 12.41 6.64 0.40
CA ILE A 197 12.18 7.02 -0.99
C ILE A 197 13.02 6.10 -1.87
N GLU A 198 12.35 5.41 -2.78
CA GLU A 198 13.01 4.52 -3.74
C GLU A 198 13.32 5.28 -5.03
N ASP A 199 14.50 5.06 -5.61
CA ASP A 199 14.79 5.45 -6.99
C ASP A 199 14.10 4.49 -7.95
N VAL A 200 13.14 5.00 -8.71
CA VAL A 200 12.34 4.25 -9.69
C VAL A 200 12.59 4.75 -11.12
N THR A 201 13.66 5.50 -11.35
CA THR A 201 13.94 6.18 -12.62
C THR A 201 13.98 5.21 -13.80
N ASP A 202 14.61 4.05 -13.62
CA ASP A 202 14.81 3.02 -14.65
C ASP A 202 13.54 2.21 -14.96
N VAL A 203 12.60 2.13 -14.02
CA VAL A 203 11.34 1.38 -14.16
C VAL A 203 10.11 2.29 -14.31
N PHE A 204 10.28 3.62 -14.31
CA PHE A 204 9.17 4.57 -14.26
C PHE A 204 8.21 4.42 -15.45
N ASP A 205 8.72 4.12 -16.65
CA ASP A 205 7.87 3.92 -17.83
C ASP A 205 7.08 2.59 -17.75
N ILE A 206 7.55 1.59 -16.99
CA ILE A 206 6.78 0.36 -16.72
C ILE A 206 5.58 0.68 -15.82
N LYS A 207 5.77 1.51 -14.79
CA LYS A 207 4.67 2.05 -13.97
C LYS A 207 3.64 2.77 -14.84
N LEU A 208 4.07 3.67 -15.73
CA LEU A 208 3.16 4.39 -16.61
C LEU A 208 2.41 3.46 -17.56
N LYS A 209 3.08 2.40 -18.06
CA LYS A 209 2.43 1.37 -18.86
C LYS A 209 1.35 0.61 -18.07
N ALA A 210 1.62 0.25 -16.82
CA ALA A 210 0.62 -0.42 -15.97
C ALA A 210 -0.58 0.49 -15.71
N LEU A 211 -0.34 1.78 -15.41
CA LEU A 211 -1.41 2.76 -15.23
C LEU A 211 -2.27 2.95 -16.47
N ARG A 212 -1.68 2.90 -17.67
CA ARG A 212 -2.43 2.98 -18.93
C ARG A 212 -3.39 1.82 -19.19
N GLU A 213 -3.23 0.69 -18.49
CA GLU A 213 -4.20 -0.41 -18.61
C GLU A 213 -5.55 -0.06 -17.99
N HIS A 214 -5.61 0.91 -17.07
CA HIS A 214 -6.82 1.47 -16.45
C HIS A 214 -7.46 2.53 -17.37
N ARG A 215 -7.82 2.10 -18.58
CA ARG A 215 -8.32 2.97 -19.66
C ARG A 215 -9.57 3.73 -19.25
N SER A 216 -10.49 3.08 -18.55
CA SER A 216 -11.72 3.70 -18.06
C SER A 216 -11.47 4.94 -17.20
N GLN A 217 -10.31 5.02 -16.54
CA GLN A 217 -9.93 6.11 -15.64
C GLN A 217 -9.06 7.17 -16.32
N PHE A 218 -8.10 6.73 -17.15
CA PHE A 218 -7.05 7.63 -17.63
C PHE A 218 -7.03 7.91 -19.14
N GLU A 219 -7.72 7.13 -20.00
CA GLU A 219 -7.54 7.20 -21.45
C GLU A 219 -7.86 8.58 -22.05
N SER A 220 -8.97 9.20 -21.61
CA SER A 220 -9.43 10.49 -22.14
C SER A 220 -8.49 11.67 -21.83
N ASN A 221 -7.75 11.58 -20.74
CA ASN A 221 -6.93 12.68 -20.19
C ASN A 221 -5.48 12.23 -19.90
N TRP A 222 -5.02 11.16 -20.56
CA TRP A 222 -3.76 10.51 -20.22
C TRP A 222 -2.58 11.47 -20.20
N HIS A 223 -2.52 12.39 -21.17
CA HIS A 223 -1.40 13.34 -21.24
C HIS A 223 -1.28 14.22 -19.99
N GLN A 224 -2.40 14.69 -19.43
CA GLN A 224 -2.40 15.51 -18.22
C GLN A 224 -2.01 14.67 -16.99
N TRP A 225 -2.54 13.45 -16.91
CA TRP A 225 -2.18 12.50 -15.86
C TRP A 225 -0.70 12.13 -15.89
N GLU A 226 -0.15 11.82 -17.07
CA GLU A 226 1.27 11.50 -17.21
C GLU A 226 2.17 12.65 -16.74
N LEU A 227 1.84 13.90 -17.11
CA LEU A 227 2.55 15.08 -16.64
C LEU A 227 2.50 15.20 -15.11
N PHE A 228 1.32 15.01 -14.51
CA PHE A 228 1.14 15.05 -13.06
C PHE A 228 1.94 13.94 -12.35
N ILE A 229 1.84 12.69 -12.84
CA ILE A 229 2.53 11.53 -12.26
C ILE A 229 4.05 11.73 -12.34
N ARG A 230 4.58 12.19 -13.48
CA ARG A 230 6.00 12.53 -13.63
C ARG A 230 6.42 13.64 -12.66
N ALA A 231 5.61 14.69 -12.50
CA ALA A 231 5.90 15.77 -11.56
C ALA A 231 5.94 15.28 -10.09
N VAL A 232 5.03 14.40 -9.69
CA VAL A 232 5.05 13.76 -8.36
C VAL A 232 6.30 12.89 -8.20
N GLY A 233 6.65 12.10 -9.22
CA GLY A 233 7.89 11.32 -9.24
C GLY A 233 9.13 12.20 -9.06
N MET A 234 9.20 13.33 -9.76
CA MET A 234 10.31 14.29 -9.63
C MET A 234 10.35 14.96 -8.25
N PHE A 235 9.19 15.21 -7.63
CA PHE A 235 9.11 15.78 -6.29
C PHE A 235 9.80 14.88 -5.26
N TYR A 236 9.55 13.56 -5.31
CA TYR A 236 10.24 12.61 -4.44
C TYR A 236 11.69 12.37 -4.87
N GLY A 237 11.95 12.20 -6.17
CA GLY A 237 13.29 11.96 -6.71
C GLY A 237 14.29 13.04 -6.32
N LYS A 238 13.86 14.32 -6.34
CA LYS A 238 14.68 15.46 -5.89
C LYS A 238 15.18 15.33 -4.45
N LYS A 239 14.44 14.66 -3.55
CA LYS A 239 14.84 14.49 -2.15
C LYS A 239 16.04 13.56 -1.98
N ILE A 240 16.29 12.67 -2.94
CA ILE A 240 17.41 11.71 -2.93
C ILE A 240 18.39 11.88 -4.10
N GLY A 241 18.20 12.90 -4.95
CA GLY A 241 19.12 13.24 -6.04
C GLY A 241 18.93 12.43 -7.33
N VAL A 242 17.74 11.90 -7.59
CA VAL A 242 17.40 11.09 -8.79
C VAL A 242 16.25 11.71 -9.58
N MET A 243 15.97 11.19 -10.78
CA MET A 243 14.95 11.78 -11.67
C MET A 243 13.54 11.50 -11.18
N TYR A 244 13.23 10.25 -10.84
CA TYR A 244 11.92 9.85 -10.33
C TYR A 244 12.08 9.02 -9.06
N GLY A 245 11.36 9.40 -8.01
CA GLY A 245 11.27 8.63 -6.78
C GLY A 245 9.82 8.36 -6.38
N GLU A 246 9.64 7.37 -5.51
CA GLU A 246 8.36 7.08 -4.84
C GLU A 246 8.58 7.04 -3.33
N GLY A 247 7.73 7.76 -2.59
CA GLY A 247 7.87 7.91 -1.15
C GLY A 247 6.89 7.03 -0.36
N ILE A 248 7.40 6.34 0.67
CA ILE A 248 6.62 5.53 1.60
C ILE A 248 6.98 5.93 3.04
N LYS A 249 6.01 5.89 3.94
CA LYS A 249 6.22 5.94 5.39
C LYS A 249 6.35 4.53 5.93
N ILE A 250 7.56 4.11 6.24
CA ILE A 250 7.85 2.83 6.88
C ILE A 250 7.72 2.98 8.39
N LEU A 251 6.93 2.11 9.00
CA LEU A 251 6.73 2.03 10.45
C LEU A 251 6.86 0.57 10.89
N PRO A 252 7.74 0.27 11.87
CA PRO A 252 7.63 -0.96 12.63
C PRO A 252 6.31 -0.99 13.39
N LYS A 253 5.72 -2.18 13.54
CA LYS A 253 4.43 -2.37 14.23
C LYS A 253 4.36 -1.69 15.61
N LEU A 254 5.47 -1.66 16.36
CA LEU A 254 5.50 -1.04 17.69
C LEU A 254 5.13 0.46 17.65
N LEU A 255 5.55 1.18 16.61
CA LEU A 255 5.31 2.62 16.50
C LEU A 255 3.85 2.97 16.18
N LEU A 256 3.02 1.97 15.87
CA LEU A 256 1.59 2.13 15.64
C LEU A 256 0.80 2.38 16.93
N HIS A 257 1.41 2.20 18.12
CA HIS A 257 0.69 2.28 19.39
C HIS A 257 1.45 3.05 20.47
N VAL A 258 0.78 4.02 21.09
CA VAL A 258 1.21 4.79 22.29
C VAL A 258 2.66 5.28 22.26
N THR A 259 3.19 5.60 21.08
CA THR A 259 4.58 6.02 20.91
C THR A 259 4.66 7.52 20.62
N PRO A 260 4.98 8.36 21.63
CA PRO A 260 4.92 9.82 21.49
C PRO A 260 5.98 10.39 20.53
N PHE A 261 6.95 9.58 20.11
CA PHE A 261 8.02 9.93 19.18
C PHE A 261 7.89 9.21 17.82
N ALA A 262 6.73 8.64 17.49
CA ALA A 262 6.53 7.96 16.20
C ALA A 262 6.75 8.89 14.99
N GLU A 263 6.49 10.19 15.16
CA GLU A 263 6.66 11.24 14.14
C GLU A 263 8.13 11.66 13.90
N VAL A 264 9.06 11.18 14.72
CA VAL A 264 10.47 11.58 14.62
C VAL A 264 11.14 10.95 13.40
N ILE A 265 10.81 9.69 13.11
CA ILE A 265 11.18 9.03 11.86
C ILE A 265 10.16 9.34 10.79
#